data_AF-A0A7S1QGX9-F1
#
_entry.id   AF-A0A7S1QGX9-F1
#
_cell.length_a   1.000
_cell.length_b   1.000
_cell.length_c   1.000
_cell.angle_alpha   90.00
_cell.angle_beta   90.00
_cell.angle_gamma   90.00
#
_symmetry.space_group_name_H-M   'P 1'
#
loop_
_entity.id
_entity.type
_entity.pdbx_description
1 polymer ?
#
loop_
_entity_poly.entity_id
_entity_poly.type
_entity_poly.pdbx_seq_one_letter_code
_entity_poly.pdbx_strand_id
1 'polypeptide(L)'
;CFAPSDTLGQVRHCLREELVNGEPGSGDGRPGAGAEERQARVPAETSIALVETVPPRRRFVTAEDMQRTLLEAGLCPSSSLLVDAPPVQPEGGTDGGAPAATAAAEAEPPMDRAHEG
;
A
#
# COMPACT_ATOMS: atom_id res chain seq x y z
N CYS A 1 9.68 0.89 17.10
CA CYS A 1 8.47 1.35 17.82
C CYS A 1 8.24 2.82 17.54
N PHE A 2 6.99 3.28 17.59
CA PHE A 2 6.63 4.66 17.25
C PHE A 2 6.04 5.38 18.45
N ALA A 3 6.32 6.68 18.56
CA ALA A 3 5.67 7.59 19.50
C ALA A 3 4.29 8.02 18.98
N PRO A 4 3.35 8.43 19.85
CA PRO A 4 2.05 8.95 19.41
C PRO A 4 2.13 10.17 18.48
N SER A 5 3.22 10.94 18.58
CA SER A 5 3.52 12.10 17.74
C SER A 5 4.12 11.75 16.38
N ASP A 6 4.54 10.50 16.18
CA ASP A 6 5.07 10.07 14.89
C ASP A 6 3.95 10.04 13.85
N THR A 7 4.30 10.22 12.58
CA THR A 7 3.35 10.30 11.48
C THR A 7 3.17 8.96 10.76
N LEU A 8 2.04 8.81 10.06
CA LEU A 8 1.83 7.68 9.16
C LEU A 8 2.91 7.59 8.07
N GLY A 9 3.42 8.72 7.60
CA GLY A 9 4.56 8.78 6.67
C GLY A 9 5.83 8.16 7.26
N GLN A 10 6.13 8.39 8.54
CA GLN A 10 7.28 7.76 9.21
C GLN A 10 7.11 6.25 9.33
N VAL A 11 5.91 5.77 9.65
CA VAL A 11 5.62 4.32 9.66
C VAL A 11 5.86 3.70 8.29
N ARG A 12 5.34 4.34 7.24
CA ARG A 12 5.50 3.88 5.86
C ARG A 12 6.97 3.87 5.41
N HIS A 13 7.73 4.91 5.77
CA HIS A 13 9.14 5.01 5.47
C HIS A 13 9.95 3.91 6.17
N CYS A 14 9.77 3.74 7.48
CA CYS A 14 10.42 2.68 8.24
C CYS A 14 10.09 1.29 7.68
N LEU A 15 8.84 1.03 7.33
CA LEU A 15 8.43 -0.24 6.71
C LEU A 15 9.19 -0.51 5.41
N ARG A 16 9.33 0.49 4.54
CA ARG A 16 10.08 0.36 3.29
C ARG A 16 11.55 0.06 3.54
N GLU A 17 12.18 0.78 4.47
CA GLU A 17 13.58 0.53 4.84
C GLU A 17 13.76 -0.90 5.39
N GLU A 18 12.84 -1.40 6.20
CA GLU A 18 12.88 -2.79 6.69
C GLU A 18 12.74 -3.80 5.53
N LEU A 19 11.93 -3.51 4.52
CA LEU A 19 11.82 -4.36 3.32
C LEU A 19 13.08 -4.34 2.45
N VAL A 20 13.75 -3.18 2.34
CA VAL A 20 15.00 -3.03 1.57
C VAL A 20 16.18 -3.70 2.28
N ASN A 21 16.23 -3.57 3.61
CA ASN A 21 17.31 -4.09 4.43
C ASN A 21 17.08 -5.53 4.90
N GLY A 22 15.84 -6.01 4.83
CA GLY A 22 15.49 -7.39 5.12
C GLY A 22 16.27 -8.32 4.21
N GLU A 23 17.09 -9.18 4.79
CA GLU A 23 17.86 -10.19 4.07
C GLU A 23 16.89 -11.05 3.23
N PRO A 24 16.94 -11.02 1.89
CA PRO A 24 16.28 -12.04 1.10
C PRO A 24 17.03 -13.34 1.41
N GLY A 25 16.42 -14.17 2.26
CA GLY A 25 17.00 -15.43 2.69
C GLY A 25 17.38 -16.28 1.49
N SER A 26 18.66 -16.25 1.12
CA SER A 26 19.25 -17.18 0.17
C SER A 26 19.96 -18.24 1.01
N GLY A 27 19.19 -19.26 1.42
CA GLY A 27 19.74 -20.56 1.83
C GLY A 27 20.45 -21.29 0.68
N ASP A 28 20.49 -20.67 -0.48
CA ASP A 28 21.00 -21.12 -1.77
C ASP A 28 22.44 -20.63 -2.07
N GLY A 29 23.08 -19.93 -1.11
CA GLY A 29 24.51 -19.62 -1.16
C GLY A 29 24.92 -18.63 -2.24
N ARG A 30 23.98 -17.88 -2.80
CA ARG A 30 24.27 -16.81 -3.78
C ARG A 30 24.70 -15.54 -3.03
N PRO A 31 25.70 -14.80 -3.53
CA PRO A 31 26.06 -13.51 -2.94
C PRO A 31 24.83 -12.61 -2.91
N GLY A 32 24.60 -11.98 -1.76
CA GLY A 32 23.45 -11.10 -1.54
C GLY A 32 23.35 -10.05 -2.66
N ALA A 33 22.11 -9.82 -3.12
CA ALA A 33 21.80 -8.80 -4.11
C ALA A 33 22.38 -7.44 -3.68
N GLY A 34 22.94 -6.69 -4.64
CA GLY A 34 23.45 -5.35 -4.40
C GLY A 34 22.37 -4.41 -3.86
N ALA A 35 22.77 -3.29 -3.25
CA ALA A 35 21.81 -2.34 -2.66
C ALA A 35 20.74 -1.86 -3.67
N GLU A 36 21.12 -1.60 -4.92
CA GLU A 36 20.20 -1.20 -5.99
C GLU A 36 19.20 -2.31 -6.36
N GLU A 37 19.67 -3.56 -6.43
CA GLU A 37 18.82 -4.70 -6.74
C GLU A 37 17.81 -4.98 -5.61
N ARG A 38 18.20 -4.75 -4.34
CA ARG A 38 17.27 -4.80 -3.20
C ARG A 38 16.23 -3.69 -3.28
N GLN A 39 16.63 -2.47 -3.62
CA GLN A 39 15.68 -1.35 -3.80
C GLN A 39 14.70 -1.59 -4.94
N ALA A 40 15.14 -2.15 -6.06
CA ALA A 40 14.28 -2.47 -7.20
C ALA A 40 13.22 -3.55 -6.89
N ARG A 41 13.48 -4.37 -5.87
CA ARG A 41 12.56 -5.43 -5.39
C ARG A 41 11.57 -4.94 -4.33
N VAL A 42 11.60 -3.67 -3.95
CA VAL A 42 10.68 -3.09 -2.97
C VAL A 42 9.80 -2.03 -3.64
N PRO A 43 8.47 -2.03 -3.40
CA PRO A 43 7.59 -1.00 -3.94
C PRO A 43 8.05 0.41 -3.59
N ALA A 44 7.79 1.37 -4.48
CA ALA A 44 8.02 2.78 -4.19
C ALA A 44 7.25 3.21 -2.94
N GLU A 45 7.85 4.03 -2.08
CA GLU A 45 7.23 4.41 -0.79
C GLU A 45 5.83 5.00 -0.96
N THR A 46 5.65 5.85 -1.98
CA THR A 46 4.37 6.50 -2.30
C THR A 46 3.30 5.54 -2.79
N SER A 47 3.67 4.31 -3.19
CA SER A 47 2.75 3.26 -3.64
C SER A 47 2.29 2.34 -2.50
N ILE A 48 2.85 2.48 -1.30
CA ILE A 48 2.49 1.70 -0.13
C ILE A 48 1.31 2.36 0.58
N ALA A 49 0.18 1.67 0.65
CA ALA A 49 -1.00 2.07 1.40
C ALA A 49 -1.03 1.38 2.77
N LEU A 50 -1.43 2.14 3.79
CA LEU A 50 -1.69 1.61 5.13
C LEU A 50 -3.20 1.47 5.31
N VAL A 51 -3.66 0.29 5.71
CA VAL A 51 -5.09 -0.03 5.78
C VAL A 51 -5.44 -0.61 7.14
N GLU A 52 -6.54 -0.18 7.73
CA GLU A 52 -6.99 -0.78 8.98
C GLU A 52 -7.48 -2.22 8.80
N THR A 53 -7.14 -3.06 9.78
CA THR A 53 -7.54 -4.47 9.79
C THR A 53 -9.04 -4.66 10.08
N VAL A 54 -9.64 -3.75 10.86
CA VAL A 54 -11.02 -3.85 11.35
C VAL A 54 -12.00 -2.98 10.55
N PRO A 55 -13.26 -3.40 10.33
CA PRO A 55 -14.28 -2.58 9.66
C PRO A 55 -14.76 -1.38 10.51
N PRO A 56 -15.12 -0.23 9.89
CA PRO A 56 -14.92 0.09 8.47
C PRO A 56 -13.43 0.33 8.17
N ARG A 57 -12.90 -0.37 7.16
CA ARG A 57 -11.47 -0.38 6.87
C ARG A 57 -11.03 0.93 6.23
N ARG A 58 -10.52 1.85 7.04
CA ARG A 58 -9.96 3.12 6.56
C ARG A 58 -8.65 2.83 5.82
N ARG A 59 -8.44 3.50 4.69
CA ARG A 59 -7.21 3.42 3.88
C ARG A 59 -6.52 4.79 3.94
N PHE A 60 -5.26 4.79 4.31
CA PHE A 60 -4.39 5.97 4.36
C PHE A 60 -3.49 5.94 3.14
N VAL A 61 -3.75 6.83 2.18
CA VAL A 61 -3.10 6.81 0.85
C VAL A 61 -2.59 8.19 0.45
N THR A 62 -3.30 9.23 0.86
CA THR A 62 -3.02 10.60 0.41
C THR A 62 -1.78 11.17 1.11
N ALA A 63 -1.18 12.21 0.52
CA ALA A 63 -0.09 12.92 1.17
C ALA A 63 -0.54 13.56 2.51
N GLU A 64 -1.80 13.98 2.60
CA GLU A 64 -2.41 14.52 3.82
C GLU A 64 -2.50 13.46 4.92
N ASP A 65 -2.96 12.24 4.59
CA ASP A 65 -2.96 11.13 5.54
C ASP A 65 -1.57 10.89 6.12
N MET A 66 -0.53 10.95 5.28
CA MET A 66 0.85 10.72 5.70
C MET A 66 1.40 11.78 6.66
N GLN A 67 0.78 12.97 6.73
CA GLN A 67 1.13 14.01 7.71
C GLN A 67 0.44 13.80 9.06
N ARG A 68 -0.60 12.97 9.13
CA ARG A 68 -1.33 12.73 10.38
C ARG A 68 -0.47 11.93 11.35
N THR A 69 -0.54 12.32 12.62
CA THR A 69 0.10 11.58 13.71
C THR A 69 -0.64 10.27 14.00
N LEU A 70 0.04 9.31 14.63
CA LEU A 70 -0.57 8.06 15.06
C LEU A 70 -1.71 8.29 16.06
N LEU A 71 -1.59 9.32 16.90
CA LEU A 71 -2.64 9.73 17.81
C LEU A 71 -3.88 10.26 17.06
N GLU A 72 -3.70 11.17 16.10
CA GLU A 72 -4.78 11.72 15.28
C GLU A 72 -5.44 10.68 14.37
N ALA A 73 -4.69 9.65 13.98
CA ALA A 73 -5.21 8.51 13.24
C ALA A 73 -5.97 7.52 14.14
N GLY A 74 -5.85 7.64 15.47
CA GLY A 74 -6.49 6.73 16.43
C GLY A 74 -5.80 5.37 16.56
N LEU A 75 -4.49 5.32 16.29
CA LEU A 75 -3.69 4.08 16.27
C LEU A 75 -2.97 3.79 17.60
N CYS A 76 -3.13 4.67 18.60
CA CYS A 76 -2.58 4.50 19.93
C CYS A 76 -3.61 3.86 20.89
N PRO A 77 -3.17 3.04 21.87
CA PRO A 77 -1.78 2.73 22.22
C PRO A 77 -1.15 1.66 21.33
N SER A 78 -1.96 0.88 20.63
CA SER A 78 -1.52 -0.11 19.65
C SER A 78 -2.58 -0.29 18.57
N SER A 79 -2.15 -0.67 17.38
CA SER A 79 -3.02 -1.00 16.26
C SER A 79 -2.32 -1.96 15.31
N SER A 80 -3.13 -2.70 14.55
CA SER A 80 -2.66 -3.58 13.48
C SER A 80 -3.15 -3.03 12.14
N LEU A 81 -2.22 -2.82 11.23
CA LEU A 81 -2.47 -2.32 9.89
C LEU A 81 -2.10 -3.41 8.87
N LEU A 82 -2.89 -3.50 7.82
CA LEU A 82 -2.53 -4.19 6.60
C LEU A 82 -1.70 -3.23 5.74
N VAL A 83 -0.70 -3.79 5.08
CA VAL A 83 0.10 -3.11 4.06
C VAL A 83 -0.41 -3.58 2.71
N ASP A 84 -0.76 -2.63 1.85
CA ASP A 84 -1.17 -2.90 0.48
C ASP A 84 -0.23 -2.15 -0.46
N ALA A 85 0.37 -2.87 -1.41
CA ALA A 85 1.36 -2.32 -2.33
C ALA A 85 1.32 -3.09 -3.65
N PRO A 86 1.56 -2.44 -4.80
CA PRO A 86 1.62 -3.11 -6.08
C PRO A 86 2.80 -4.10 -6.14
N PRO A 87 2.68 -5.18 -6.92
CA PRO A 87 3.78 -6.11 -7.12
C PRO A 87 4.94 -5.42 -7.85
N VAL A 88 6.16 -5.67 -7.40
CA VAL A 88 7.38 -5.30 -8.13
C VAL A 88 7.69 -6.38 -9.16
N GLN A 89 7.81 -6.01 -10.43
CA GLN A 89 8.32 -6.93 -11.44
C GLN A 89 9.85 -6.94 -11.37
N PRO A 90 10.50 -8.10 -11.18
CA PRO A 90 11.94 -8.17 -11.39
C PRO A 90 12.19 -7.94 -12.88
N GLU A 91 13.02 -6.96 -13.21
CA GLU A 91 13.39 -6.66 -14.61
C GLU A 91 14.21 -7.85 -15.16
N GLY A 92 13.50 -8.80 -15.77
CA GLY A 92 14.09 -10.06 -16.24
C GLY A 92 13.09 -11.16 -16.60
N GLY A 93 11.89 -10.80 -17.04
CA GLY A 93 10.88 -11.76 -17.52
C GLY A 93 10.07 -11.15 -18.67
N THR A 94 10.62 -11.15 -19.88
CA THR A 94 9.79 -11.06 -21.09
C THR A 94 8.91 -12.30 -21.15
N ASP A 95 7.63 -12.18 -20.81
CA ASP A 95 6.53 -12.38 -21.76
C ASP A 95 5.14 -12.28 -21.09
N GLY A 96 4.27 -11.45 -21.67
CA GLY A 96 2.84 -11.74 -21.77
C GLY A 96 1.93 -11.44 -20.59
N GLY A 97 1.42 -10.20 -20.49
CA GLY A 97 0.24 -9.88 -19.68
C GLY A 97 -0.21 -8.44 -19.85
N ALA A 98 -1.02 -8.17 -20.88
CA ALA A 98 -1.56 -6.85 -21.22
C ALA A 98 -2.30 -6.16 -20.05
N PRO A 99 -2.33 -4.81 -20.01
CA PRO A 99 -3.13 -4.06 -19.05
C PRO A 99 -4.60 -4.08 -19.48
N ALA A 100 -5.46 -4.71 -18.69
CA ALA A 100 -6.90 -4.48 -18.79
C ALA A 100 -7.27 -3.29 -17.90
N ALA A 101 -7.10 -2.08 -18.43
CA ALA A 101 -7.96 -0.98 -18.06
C ALA A 101 -9.33 -1.22 -18.70
N THR A 102 -10.41 -1.21 -17.93
CA THR A 102 -11.71 -0.63 -18.34
C THR A 102 -12.64 -0.55 -17.12
N ALA A 103 -13.09 0.68 -16.89
CA ALA A 103 -14.15 1.05 -15.97
C ALA A 103 -15.53 0.55 -16.41
N ALA A 104 -16.41 0.25 -15.45
CA ALA A 104 -17.87 0.29 -15.54
C ALA A 104 -18.44 -0.22 -14.20
N ALA A 105 -19.48 0.32 -13.59
CA ALA A 105 -20.31 1.47 -13.89
C ALA A 105 -21.04 1.84 -12.58
N GLU A 106 -21.11 3.14 -12.31
CA GLU A 106 -22.21 3.76 -11.57
C GLU A 106 -23.53 3.35 -12.24
N ALA A 107 -24.45 2.80 -11.46
CA ALA A 107 -25.84 2.63 -11.87
C ALA A 107 -26.70 3.33 -10.81
N GLU A 108 -26.85 4.65 -10.95
CA GLU A 108 -27.94 5.36 -10.28
C GLU A 108 -29.27 4.94 -10.91
N PRO A 109 -30.29 4.54 -10.12
CA PRO A 109 -31.62 4.25 -10.64
C PRO A 109 -32.43 5.54 -10.82
N PRO A 110 -32.94 5.86 -12.02
CA PRO A 110 -33.94 6.90 -12.15
C PRO A 110 -35.30 6.38 -11.65
N MET A 111 -35.76 7.00 -10.57
CA MET A 111 -37.14 6.93 -10.12
C MET A 111 -38.09 7.57 -11.13
N ASP A 112 -39.23 6.91 -11.30
CA ASP A 112 -40.59 7.47 -11.43
C ASP A 112 -40.91 8.42 -12.60
N ARG A 113 -41.76 7.96 -13.53
CA ARG A 113 -42.99 8.70 -13.82
C ARG A 113 -44.08 7.84 -14.43
N ALA A 114 -45.19 7.77 -13.71
CA ALA A 114 -46.47 7.25 -14.15
C ALA A 114 -47.15 8.09 -15.27
N HIS A 115 -48.16 7.46 -15.88
CA HIS A 115 -49.49 8.01 -16.19
C HIS A 115 -49.86 8.29 -17.67
N GLU A 116 -50.76 7.41 -18.14
CA GLU A 116 -51.98 7.57 -18.95
C GLU A 116 -51.99 8.31 -20.31
N GLY A 117 -52.68 7.66 -21.25
CA GLY A 117 -53.09 8.12 -22.58
C GLY A 117 -53.70 6.98 -23.36
#